data_AF-A0A7C3GI51-F1
#
_entry.id   AF-A0A7C3GI51-F1
#
_cell.length_a   1.000
_cell.length_b   1.000
_cell.length_c   1.000
_cell.angle_alpha   90.00
_cell.angle_beta   90.00
_cell.angle_gamma   90.00
#
_symmetry.space_group_name_H-M   'P 1'
#
loop_
_entity.id
_entity.type
_entity.pdbx_description
1 polymer ?
#
loop_
_entity_poly.entity_id
_entity_poly.type
_entity_poly.pdbx_seq_one_letter_code
_entity_poly.pdbx_strand_id
1 'polypeptide(L)'
;MYKLLILVSSFFLVVAKKCDTNKNGNNPCTEVGTLKDFTGLDGCGFLIVMDDGEKLQPVKYADKNIHPKDGQRIKFSYKEITDLAGICMAGKMVEITCIEFLENTTPPKTGGIKPPKTGGIKPPKTGGIKPIKIKCVETLDPYSTEWMQITMRKTNAYQVIRYTYRTDGFAYYFLGPQKQMMFDCQGTLICESSSSESKCDDKTKNYSEELVIWEKD
;
A
#
# COMPACT_ATOMS: atom_id res chain seq x y z
N MET A 1 53.66 31.15 53.21
CA MET A 1 52.24 31.22 53.61
C MET A 1 51.44 30.87 52.35
N TYR A 2 50.86 29.70 52.07
CA TYR A 2 50.33 28.58 52.86
C TYR A 2 50.46 27.30 51.99
N LYS A 3 51.05 26.24 52.53
CA LYS A 3 50.92 24.84 52.05
C LYS A 3 49.68 24.23 52.74
N LEU A 4 48.79 23.57 52.00
CA LEU A 4 47.89 22.43 52.37
C LEU A 4 46.74 22.41 51.33
N LEU A 5 46.51 21.45 50.45
CA LEU A 5 46.46 19.97 50.52
C LEU A 5 45.23 19.44 51.29
N ILE A 6 44.09 19.29 50.58
CA ILE A 6 42.97 18.33 50.79
C ILE A 6 42.32 18.20 49.38
N LEU A 7 42.38 17.13 48.57
CA LEU A 7 42.04 15.70 48.76
C LEU A 7 40.64 15.45 49.33
N VAL A 8 39.61 15.67 48.51
CA VAL A 8 38.35 14.89 48.53
C VAL A 8 38.03 14.62 47.06
N SER A 9 38.43 13.47 46.48
CA SER A 9 37.80 12.16 46.67
C SER A 9 36.28 12.20 46.56
N SER A 10 35.81 12.40 45.34
CA SER A 10 34.60 11.78 44.83
C SER A 10 34.92 11.45 43.38
N PHE A 11 35.65 10.36 43.11
CA PHE A 11 35.04 9.04 42.93
C PHE A 11 33.54 9.15 42.58
N PHE A 12 33.25 9.88 41.51
CA PHE A 12 32.02 9.65 40.77
C PHE A 12 32.19 8.25 40.16
N LEU A 13 31.78 7.25 40.94
CA LEU A 13 31.26 5.99 40.43
C LEU A 13 30.12 6.34 39.47
N VAL A 14 30.45 6.75 38.25
CA VAL A 14 29.54 6.56 37.14
C VAL A 14 29.55 5.06 36.91
N VAL A 15 28.64 4.42 37.63
CA VAL A 15 28.21 3.05 37.48
C VAL A 15 28.17 2.77 35.98
N ALA A 16 29.10 1.95 35.51
CA ALA A 16 28.95 1.30 34.23
C ALA A 16 27.67 0.48 34.35
N LYS A 17 26.54 1.04 33.89
CA LYS A 17 25.34 0.28 33.62
C LYS A 17 25.69 -0.65 32.48
N LYS A 18 26.21 -1.82 32.84
CA LYS A 18 26.23 -2.99 31.99
C LYS A 18 24.78 -3.36 31.78
N CYS A 19 24.15 -2.76 30.77
CA CYS A 19 22.94 -3.31 30.21
C CYS A 19 23.33 -4.65 29.60
N ASP A 20 23.20 -5.71 30.39
CA ASP A 20 23.00 -7.06 29.88
C ASP A 20 21.58 -7.10 29.28
N THR A 21 21.41 -6.46 28.13
CA THR A 21 20.29 -6.74 27.23
C THR A 21 20.69 -7.93 26.38
N ASN A 22 20.31 -9.09 26.90
CA ASN A 22 19.92 -10.30 26.19
C ASN A 22 19.84 -10.08 24.66
N LYS A 23 20.88 -10.50 23.92
CA LYS A 23 20.93 -10.47 22.46
C LYS A 23 20.03 -11.57 21.88
N ASN A 24 18.72 -11.39 22.00
CA ASN A 24 17.79 -11.92 21.01
C ASN A 24 17.67 -10.85 19.93
N GLY A 25 18.49 -11.01 18.90
CA GLY A 25 18.69 -10.03 17.82
C GLY A 25 17.52 -9.93 16.86
N ASN A 26 16.41 -9.36 17.32
CA ASN A 26 15.38 -8.78 16.46
C ASN A 26 15.34 -7.28 16.76
N ASN A 27 16.07 -6.48 15.99
CA ASN A 27 15.90 -5.02 16.04
C ASN A 27 14.44 -4.73 15.63
N PRO A 28 13.63 -4.10 16.50
CA PRO A 28 12.25 -3.81 16.14
C PRO A 28 12.21 -2.84 14.95
N CYS A 29 11.34 -3.12 13.99
CA CYS A 29 10.97 -2.17 12.95
C CYS A 29 10.26 -0.96 13.60
N THR A 30 10.77 0.26 13.46
CA THR A 30 10.24 1.47 14.14
C THR A 30 9.60 2.46 13.19
N GLU A 31 10.19 2.65 12.02
CA GLU A 31 9.75 3.64 11.03
C GLU A 31 8.64 3.09 10.14
N VAL A 32 7.87 3.99 9.54
CA VAL A 32 6.79 3.66 8.60
C VAL A 32 6.98 4.45 7.32
N GLY A 33 6.81 3.79 6.19
CA GLY A 33 6.94 4.42 4.88
C GLY A 33 6.27 3.60 3.79
N THR A 34 6.32 4.13 2.57
CA THR A 34 5.75 3.50 1.38
C THR A 34 6.84 3.24 0.35
N LEU A 35 6.94 2.00 -0.14
CA LEU A 35 7.78 1.67 -1.28
C LEU A 35 7.20 2.31 -2.54
N LYS A 36 8.02 3.06 -3.27
CA LYS A 36 7.64 3.72 -4.51
C LYS A 36 8.65 3.44 -5.61
N ASP A 37 8.15 3.11 -6.79
CA ASP A 37 8.94 2.83 -7.97
C ASP A 37 9.41 4.15 -8.62
N PHE A 38 10.73 4.35 -8.68
CA PHE A 38 11.37 5.46 -9.35
C PHE A 38 12.25 5.00 -10.52
N THR A 39 12.01 3.81 -11.10
CA THR A 39 12.80 3.30 -12.25
C THR A 39 12.75 4.20 -13.51
N GLY A 40 11.85 5.19 -13.55
CA GLY A 40 11.83 6.25 -14.57
C GLY A 40 12.81 7.40 -14.33
N LEU A 41 13.51 7.44 -13.20
CA LEU A 41 14.55 8.42 -12.87
C LEU A 41 15.93 7.77 -12.98
N ASP A 42 16.88 8.49 -13.58
CA ASP A 42 18.20 7.94 -13.90
C ASP A 42 18.88 7.33 -12.66
N GLY A 43 19.23 6.06 -12.77
CA GLY A 43 19.90 5.33 -11.69
C GLY A 43 19.06 4.96 -10.48
N CYS A 44 17.76 5.28 -10.47
CA CYS A 44 16.86 4.96 -9.39
C CYS A 44 16.17 3.61 -9.58
N GLY A 45 15.75 3.03 -8.46
CA GLY A 45 14.88 1.85 -8.39
C GLY A 45 13.71 2.13 -7.46
N PHE A 46 13.45 1.21 -6.53
CA PHE A 46 12.49 1.48 -5.45
C PHE A 46 13.09 2.36 -4.37
N LEU A 47 12.36 3.41 -3.97
CA LEU A 47 12.67 4.24 -2.81
C LEU A 47 11.60 4.03 -1.73
N ILE A 48 11.96 4.35 -0.48
CA ILE A 48 11.00 4.43 0.62
C ILE A 48 10.67 5.90 0.83
N VAL A 49 9.40 6.25 0.69
CA VAL A 49 8.87 7.58 1.00
C VAL A 49 8.25 7.54 2.39
N MET A 50 8.82 8.27 3.34
CA MET A 50 8.31 8.40 4.70
C MET A 50 7.08 9.33 4.74
N ASP A 51 6.33 9.29 5.84
CA ASP A 51 5.10 10.07 5.99
C ASP A 51 5.33 11.60 5.97
N ASP A 52 6.55 12.04 6.29
CA ASP A 52 6.99 13.43 6.20
C ASP A 52 7.50 13.84 4.79
N GLY A 53 7.50 12.90 3.84
CA GLY A 53 7.96 13.10 2.47
C GLY A 53 9.46 12.93 2.26
N GLU A 54 10.23 12.63 3.31
CA GLU A 54 11.64 12.25 3.18
C GLU A 54 11.75 10.95 2.37
N LYS A 55 12.79 10.90 1.52
CA LYS A 55 13.03 9.77 0.63
C LYS A 55 14.33 9.08 1.02
N LEU A 56 14.24 7.76 1.15
CA LEU A 56 15.38 6.89 1.42
C LEU A 56 15.58 5.98 0.21
N GLN A 57 16.84 5.79 -0.17
CA GLN A 57 17.27 4.91 -1.25
C GLN A 57 17.89 3.65 -0.63
N PRO A 58 17.15 2.53 -0.58
CA PRO A 58 17.68 1.27 -0.09
C PRO A 58 18.78 0.76 -1.01
N VAL A 59 20.01 0.70 -0.52
CA VAL A 59 21.14 0.07 -1.24
C VAL A 59 21.28 -1.41 -0.90
N LYS A 60 20.70 -1.83 0.24
CA LYS A 60 20.74 -3.20 0.74
C LYS A 60 19.57 -3.48 1.67
N TYR A 61 19.08 -4.72 1.63
CA TYR A 61 18.04 -5.22 2.52
C TYR A 61 18.57 -6.37 3.39
N ALA A 62 18.10 -6.43 4.64
CA ALA A 62 18.43 -7.52 5.56
C ALA A 62 17.87 -8.86 5.07
N ASP A 63 16.68 -8.86 4.48
CA ASP A 63 16.10 -10.01 3.78
C ASP A 63 16.39 -9.90 2.27
N LYS A 64 17.01 -10.94 1.71
CA LYS A 64 17.36 -11.02 0.27
C LYS A 64 16.19 -11.51 -0.59
N ASN A 65 15.13 -12.05 0.01
CA ASN A 65 13.97 -12.60 -0.69
C ASN A 65 12.82 -11.58 -0.82
N ILE A 66 13.11 -10.30 -0.61
CA ILE A 66 12.09 -9.27 -0.76
C ILE A 66 11.79 -9.01 -2.23
N HIS A 67 10.52 -8.77 -2.51
CA HIS A 67 10.05 -8.37 -3.84
C HIS A 67 9.26 -7.07 -3.67
N PRO A 68 9.95 -5.91 -3.71
CA PRO A 68 9.29 -4.62 -3.62
C PRO A 68 8.25 -4.46 -4.72
N LYS A 69 7.10 -3.93 -4.37
CA LYS A 69 6.06 -3.49 -5.29
C LYS A 69 5.69 -2.06 -4.97
N ASP A 70 5.32 -1.30 -6.00
CA ASP A 70 4.88 0.08 -5.81
C ASP A 70 3.68 0.15 -4.88
N GLY A 71 3.68 1.13 -3.99
CA GLY A 71 2.58 1.42 -3.07
C GLY A 71 2.53 0.55 -1.82
N GLN A 72 3.48 -0.38 -1.62
CA GLN A 72 3.50 -1.19 -0.41
C GLN A 72 3.87 -0.36 0.82
N ARG A 73 2.96 -0.32 1.80
CA ARG A 73 3.23 0.26 3.12
C ARG A 73 4.07 -0.72 3.92
N ILE A 74 5.15 -0.24 4.51
CA ILE A 74 6.09 -1.06 5.28
C ILE A 74 6.38 -0.41 6.62
N LYS A 75 6.64 -1.25 7.61
CA LYS A 75 7.33 -0.88 8.83
C LYS A 75 8.78 -1.32 8.68
N PHE A 76 9.73 -0.48 9.02
CA PHE A 76 11.14 -0.76 8.76
C PHE A 76 12.06 -0.05 9.75
N SER A 77 13.32 -0.47 9.78
CA SER A 77 14.39 0.24 10.47
C SER A 77 15.62 0.22 9.58
N TYR A 78 16.40 1.30 9.59
CA TYR A 78 17.50 1.46 8.67
C TYR A 78 18.75 2.04 9.33
N LYS A 79 19.86 1.93 8.62
CA LYS A 79 21.11 2.63 8.91
C LYS A 79 21.50 3.47 7.70
N GLU A 80 21.81 4.73 7.93
CA GLU A 80 22.36 5.59 6.88
C GLU A 80 23.76 5.12 6.49
N ILE A 81 24.04 5.21 5.19
CA ILE A 81 25.32 4.88 4.58
C ILE A 81 25.83 6.14 3.90
N THR A 82 26.90 6.70 4.44
CA THR A 82 27.48 7.98 3.98
C THR A 82 28.75 7.81 3.14
N ASP A 83 29.29 6.60 3.07
CA ASP A 83 30.54 6.24 2.39
C ASP A 83 30.33 5.76 0.94
N LEU A 84 29.07 5.58 0.52
CA LEU A 84 28.70 5.22 -0.85
C LEU A 84 28.11 6.44 -1.57
N ALA A 85 28.41 6.54 -2.86
CA ALA A 85 27.81 7.52 -3.77
C ALA A 85 26.97 6.77 -4.81
N GLY A 86 25.70 7.16 -4.94
CA GLY A 86 24.76 6.60 -5.91
C GLY A 86 24.31 7.64 -6.92
N ILE A 87 23.95 7.19 -8.12
CA ILE A 87 23.52 8.06 -9.23
C ILE A 87 22.09 8.60 -9.09
N CYS A 88 21.23 7.89 -8.34
CA CYS A 88 19.81 8.22 -8.20
C CYS A 88 19.52 9.60 -7.56
N MET A 89 20.38 10.10 -6.67
CA MET A 89 20.30 11.42 -6.00
C MET A 89 18.93 11.81 -5.37
N ALA A 90 17.94 10.92 -5.37
CA ALA A 90 16.56 11.21 -4.99
C ALA A 90 16.25 10.83 -3.53
N GLY A 91 17.25 10.39 -2.76
CA GLY A 91 17.08 10.07 -1.34
C GLY A 91 18.40 9.75 -0.65
N LYS A 92 18.39 9.72 0.69
CA LYS A 92 19.56 9.29 1.48
C LYS A 92 19.78 7.79 1.29
N MET A 93 21.03 7.37 1.12
CA MET A 93 21.36 5.96 0.96
C MET A 93 21.30 5.24 2.30
N VAL A 94 20.59 4.12 2.34
CA VAL A 94 20.35 3.38 3.58
C VAL A 94 20.44 1.86 3.40
N GLU A 95 20.91 1.17 4.45
CA GLU A 95 20.73 -0.27 4.61
C GLU A 95 19.48 -0.53 5.46
N ILE A 96 18.55 -1.30 4.93
CA ILE A 96 17.33 -1.70 5.64
C ILE A 96 17.67 -2.88 6.54
N THR A 97 17.64 -2.65 7.85
CA THR A 97 18.00 -3.62 8.89
C THR A 97 16.82 -4.45 9.40
N CYS A 98 15.60 -3.95 9.22
CA CYS A 98 14.34 -4.64 9.51
C CYS A 98 13.32 -4.17 8.47
N ILE A 99 12.48 -5.07 7.97
CA ILE A 99 11.36 -4.74 7.10
C ILE A 99 10.20 -5.69 7.37
N GLU A 100 9.02 -5.12 7.57
CA GLU A 100 7.76 -5.81 7.74
C GLU A 100 6.77 -5.17 6.78
N PHE A 101 6.15 -5.96 5.92
CA PHE A 101 5.06 -5.47 5.09
C PHE A 101 3.84 -5.29 5.99
N LEU A 102 3.39 -4.04 6.10
CA LEU A 102 2.11 -3.77 6.73
C LEU A 102 1.07 -4.23 5.71
N GLU A 103 0.57 -5.44 5.87
CA GLU A 103 -0.59 -5.88 5.10
C GLU A 103 -1.67 -4.81 5.31
N ASN A 104 -1.95 -4.05 4.26
CA ASN A 104 -3.22 -3.34 4.17
C ASN A 104 -4.26 -4.42 4.44
N THR A 105 -4.97 -4.35 5.56
CA THR A 105 -5.98 -5.34 5.95
C THR A 105 -6.75 -5.74 4.71
N THR A 106 -6.39 -6.88 4.15
CA THR A 106 -7.10 -7.43 3.02
C THR A 106 -8.49 -7.69 3.56
N PRO A 107 -9.58 -7.33 2.85
CA PRO A 107 -10.84 -8.01 3.08
C PRO A 107 -10.50 -9.52 3.07
N PRO A 108 -11.01 -10.31 4.03
CA PRO A 108 -10.62 -11.70 4.18
C PRO A 108 -10.59 -12.37 2.82
N LYS A 109 -9.57 -13.19 2.56
CA LYS A 109 -9.62 -14.18 1.48
C LYS A 109 -10.86 -15.05 1.70
N THR A 110 -12.02 -14.62 1.22
CA THR A 110 -13.19 -15.47 1.05
C THR A 110 -12.84 -16.34 -0.14
N GLY A 111 -12.22 -17.47 0.19
CA GLY A 111 -12.24 -18.64 -0.67
C GLY A 111 -13.66 -18.83 -1.18
N GLY A 112 -13.79 -19.23 -2.43
CA GLY A 112 -15.07 -19.37 -3.10
C GLY A 112 -16.05 -20.19 -2.27
N ILE A 113 -16.96 -19.50 -1.57
CA ILE A 113 -18.20 -20.08 -1.13
C ILE A 113 -19.15 -19.89 -2.30
N LYS A 114 -19.26 -20.96 -3.09
CA LYS A 114 -20.36 -21.18 -4.03
C LYS A 114 -21.67 -20.73 -3.35
N PRO A 115 -22.52 -19.90 -3.99
CA PRO A 115 -23.78 -19.49 -3.39
C PRO A 115 -24.59 -20.71 -2.96
N PRO A 116 -25.05 -20.78 -1.69
CA PRO A 116 -26.08 -21.72 -1.32
C PRO A 116 -27.34 -21.39 -2.11
N LYS A 117 -27.83 -22.33 -2.92
CA LYS A 117 -29.22 -22.29 -3.39
C LYS A 117 -30.09 -22.57 -2.17
N THR A 118 -30.69 -21.54 -1.59
CA THR A 118 -31.69 -21.73 -0.53
C THR A 118 -32.94 -20.94 -0.88
N GLY A 119 -34.02 -21.69 -1.08
CA GLY A 119 -35.37 -21.20 -1.25
C GLY A 119 -35.85 -20.40 -0.05
N GLY A 120 -36.90 -19.61 -0.29
CA GLY A 120 -37.38 -18.57 0.62
C GLY A 120 -37.76 -19.09 2.00
N ILE A 121 -37.15 -18.49 3.02
CA ILE A 121 -37.73 -18.37 4.35
C ILE A 121 -37.51 -16.92 4.78
N LYS A 122 -38.60 -16.23 5.09
CA LYS A 122 -38.65 -14.82 5.50
C LYS A 122 -37.93 -14.67 6.87
N PRO A 123 -36.84 -13.90 7.00
CA PRO A 123 -36.17 -13.76 8.29
C PRO A 123 -36.92 -12.81 9.25
N PRO A 124 -36.77 -12.99 10.57
CA PRO A 124 -37.36 -12.12 11.59
C PRO A 124 -36.70 -10.74 11.58
N LYS A 125 -37.48 -9.70 11.90
CA LYS A 125 -37.00 -8.31 12.04
C LYS A 125 -36.10 -8.17 13.27
N THR A 126 -34.79 -8.33 13.10
CA THR A 126 -33.80 -7.75 14.01
C THR A 126 -33.47 -6.33 13.53
N GLY A 127 -33.63 -5.36 14.41
CA GLY A 127 -33.24 -3.97 14.16
C GLY A 127 -31.73 -3.91 13.93
N GLY A 128 -31.35 -3.86 12.65
CA GLY A 128 -29.95 -3.82 12.24
C GLY A 128 -29.31 -2.49 12.63
N ILE A 129 -28.18 -2.58 13.33
CA ILE A 129 -27.20 -1.49 13.38
C ILE A 129 -26.91 -1.14 11.91
N LYS A 130 -27.23 0.10 11.50
CA LYS A 130 -27.00 0.57 10.14
C LYS A 130 -25.51 0.38 9.84
N PRO A 131 -25.13 -0.39 8.80
CA PRO A 131 -23.73 -0.56 8.42
C PRO A 131 -23.11 0.81 8.24
N ILE A 132 -21.98 1.05 8.90
CA ILE A 132 -21.19 2.26 8.68
C ILE A 132 -20.84 2.27 7.20
N LYS A 133 -21.31 3.29 6.49
CA LYS A 133 -21.07 3.44 5.05
C LYS A 133 -19.58 3.70 4.86
N ILE A 134 -18.85 2.71 4.35
CA ILE A 134 -17.45 2.87 3.96
C ILE A 134 -17.41 3.94 2.86
N LYS A 135 -16.68 5.04 3.11
CA LYS A 135 -16.60 6.17 2.19
C LYS A 135 -15.87 5.74 0.91
N CYS A 136 -16.44 6.06 -0.25
CA CYS A 136 -15.73 5.89 -1.52
C CYS A 136 -14.49 6.78 -1.55
N VAL A 137 -13.35 6.18 -1.89
CA VAL A 137 -12.15 6.91 -2.25
C VAL A 137 -12.12 7.00 -3.77
N GLU A 138 -11.92 8.20 -4.29
CA GLU A 138 -11.69 8.40 -5.72
C GLU A 138 -10.27 7.97 -6.08
N THR A 139 -10.13 7.22 -7.16
CA THR A 139 -8.87 6.68 -7.65
C THR A 139 -8.70 7.10 -9.10
N LEU A 140 -7.77 8.02 -9.34
CA LEU A 140 -7.48 8.55 -10.68
C LEU A 140 -6.31 7.84 -11.37
N ASP A 141 -5.52 7.07 -10.61
CA ASP A 141 -4.44 6.25 -11.12
C ASP A 141 -4.77 4.78 -10.86
N PRO A 142 -5.09 3.96 -11.89
CA PRO A 142 -5.41 2.56 -11.69
C PRO A 142 -4.22 1.71 -11.26
N TYR A 143 -2.99 2.24 -11.31
CA TYR A 143 -1.83 1.59 -10.72
C TYR A 143 -1.70 1.84 -9.22
N SER A 144 -2.42 2.81 -8.66
CA SER A 144 -2.37 3.10 -7.22
C SER A 144 -3.10 2.06 -6.33
N THR A 145 -3.90 1.15 -6.92
CA THR A 145 -4.61 0.10 -6.17
C THR A 145 -4.46 -1.27 -6.80
N GLU A 146 -4.20 -2.28 -5.96
CA GLU A 146 -3.88 -3.64 -6.44
C GLU A 146 -5.05 -4.29 -7.19
N TRP A 147 -6.29 -4.07 -6.74
CA TRP A 147 -7.47 -4.66 -7.38
C TRP A 147 -7.70 -4.11 -8.80
N MET A 148 -7.37 -2.84 -9.03
CA MET A 148 -7.42 -2.25 -10.37
C MET A 148 -6.33 -2.84 -11.26
N GLN A 149 -5.08 -2.96 -10.77
CA GLN A 149 -4.00 -3.62 -11.52
C GLN A 149 -4.31 -5.08 -11.88
N ILE A 150 -4.86 -5.85 -10.93
CA ILE A 150 -5.31 -7.24 -11.18
C ILE A 150 -6.37 -7.25 -12.28
N THR A 151 -7.31 -6.32 -12.21
CA THR A 151 -8.39 -6.20 -13.20
C THR A 151 -7.85 -5.85 -14.57
N MET A 152 -6.97 -4.86 -14.69
CA MET A 152 -6.30 -4.49 -15.94
C MET A 152 -5.60 -5.69 -16.58
N ARG A 153 -4.88 -6.49 -15.80
CA ARG A 153 -4.26 -7.73 -16.30
C ARG A 153 -5.29 -8.79 -16.71
N LYS A 154 -6.35 -8.95 -15.92
CA LYS A 154 -7.41 -9.94 -16.17
C LYS A 154 -8.23 -9.63 -17.41
N THR A 155 -8.48 -8.36 -17.69
CA THR A 155 -9.22 -7.91 -18.88
C THR A 155 -8.30 -7.69 -20.08
N ASN A 156 -6.97 -7.63 -19.87
CA ASN A 156 -6.03 -7.06 -20.85
C ASN A 156 -6.50 -5.67 -21.29
N ALA A 157 -6.72 -4.80 -20.30
CA ALA A 157 -7.37 -3.52 -20.51
C ALA A 157 -6.59 -2.65 -21.51
N TYR A 158 -7.31 -2.01 -22.42
CA TYR A 158 -6.79 -0.92 -23.25
C TYR A 158 -7.27 0.45 -22.76
N GLN A 159 -8.33 0.49 -21.94
CA GLN A 159 -8.84 1.74 -21.37
C GLN A 159 -9.51 1.48 -20.02
N VAL A 160 -9.38 2.44 -19.10
CA VAL A 160 -10.10 2.48 -17.82
C VAL A 160 -10.86 3.80 -17.70
N ILE A 161 -12.17 3.69 -17.53
CA ILE A 161 -13.08 4.83 -17.45
C ILE A 161 -13.70 4.89 -16.06
N ARG A 162 -13.62 6.05 -15.41
CA ARG A 162 -14.29 6.35 -14.14
C ARG A 162 -15.61 7.05 -14.43
N TYR A 163 -16.65 6.69 -13.69
CA TYR A 163 -17.96 7.34 -13.68
C TYR A 163 -18.32 7.74 -12.26
N THR A 164 -19.14 8.78 -12.11
CA THR A 164 -19.90 9.03 -10.88
C THR A 164 -21.04 8.01 -10.79
N TYR A 165 -21.06 7.27 -9.69
CA TYR A 165 -21.94 6.14 -9.44
C TYR A 165 -22.74 6.36 -8.15
N ARG A 166 -24.08 6.46 -8.27
CA ARG A 166 -25.00 6.83 -7.17
C ARG A 166 -24.69 8.25 -6.63
N THR A 167 -25.16 8.57 -5.43
CA THR A 167 -25.09 9.92 -4.84
C THR A 167 -23.71 10.31 -4.31
N ASP A 168 -22.81 9.36 -4.06
CA ASP A 168 -21.53 9.60 -3.38
C ASP A 168 -20.48 8.51 -3.64
N GLY A 169 -20.48 7.93 -4.84
CA GLY A 169 -19.51 6.90 -5.20
C GLY A 169 -19.05 6.95 -6.63
N PHE A 170 -18.12 6.05 -6.95
CA PHE A 170 -17.49 5.94 -8.26
C PHE A 170 -17.64 4.52 -8.79
N ALA A 171 -17.72 4.40 -10.12
CA ALA A 171 -17.61 3.14 -10.83
C ALA A 171 -16.43 3.20 -11.79
N TYR A 172 -15.71 2.09 -11.91
CA TYR A 172 -14.52 1.96 -12.76
C TYR A 172 -14.77 0.87 -13.77
N TYR A 173 -14.72 1.24 -15.05
CA TYR A 173 -14.98 0.38 -16.17
C TYR A 173 -13.69 0.04 -16.91
N PHE A 174 -13.35 -1.25 -16.91
CA PHE A 174 -12.15 -1.79 -17.53
C PHE A 174 -12.51 -2.40 -18.86
N LEU A 175 -12.12 -1.73 -19.94
CA LEU A 175 -12.36 -2.15 -21.32
C LEU A 175 -11.20 -3.00 -21.82
N GLY A 176 -11.49 -4.23 -22.24
CA GLY A 176 -10.52 -5.16 -22.77
C GLY A 176 -11.04 -5.89 -24.02
N PRO A 177 -10.17 -6.51 -24.83
CA PRO A 177 -10.53 -7.04 -26.14
C PRO A 177 -11.49 -8.23 -26.09
N GLN A 178 -11.43 -9.04 -25.03
CA GLN A 178 -12.28 -10.23 -24.85
C GLN A 178 -13.15 -10.16 -23.60
N LYS A 179 -12.89 -9.18 -22.74
CA LYS A 179 -13.45 -9.14 -21.40
C LYS A 179 -13.51 -7.72 -20.90
N GLN A 180 -14.70 -7.32 -20.47
CA GLN A 180 -14.93 -6.03 -19.85
C GLN A 180 -15.54 -6.24 -18.48
N MET A 181 -15.09 -5.44 -17.51
CA MET A 181 -15.49 -5.57 -16.12
C MET A 181 -15.70 -4.19 -15.51
N MET A 182 -16.75 -4.03 -14.71
CA MET A 182 -17.01 -2.78 -14.00
C MET A 182 -17.11 -3.03 -12.50
N PHE A 183 -16.51 -2.14 -11.72
CA PHE A 183 -16.46 -2.23 -10.26
C PHE A 183 -16.90 -0.94 -9.62
N ASP A 184 -17.37 -0.99 -8.38
CA ASP A 184 -17.52 0.22 -7.57
C ASP A 184 -16.19 0.63 -6.91
N CYS A 185 -16.20 1.78 -6.25
CA CYS A 185 -15.07 2.34 -5.49
C CYS A 185 -14.53 1.46 -4.35
N GLN A 186 -15.24 0.39 -4.00
CA GLN A 186 -14.84 -0.56 -2.96
C GLN A 186 -14.27 -1.85 -3.58
N GLY A 187 -14.18 -1.92 -4.91
CA GLY A 187 -13.74 -3.12 -5.63
C GLY A 187 -14.82 -4.19 -5.75
N THR A 188 -16.10 -3.84 -5.53
CA THR A 188 -17.22 -4.78 -5.74
C THR A 188 -17.55 -4.86 -7.22
N LEU A 189 -17.60 -6.07 -7.78
CA LEU A 189 -17.97 -6.30 -9.18
C LEU A 189 -19.43 -5.87 -9.43
N ILE A 190 -19.62 -4.87 -10.30
CA ILE A 190 -20.93 -4.41 -10.76
C ILE A 190 -21.41 -5.24 -11.96
N CYS A 191 -20.51 -5.56 -12.90
CA CYS A 191 -20.80 -6.37 -14.06
C CYS A 191 -19.54 -6.94 -14.71
N GLU A 192 -19.73 -8.01 -15.49
CA GLU A 192 -18.70 -8.65 -16.31
C GLU A 192 -19.36 -9.11 -17.61
N SER A 193 -18.68 -8.89 -18.73
CA SER A 193 -19.10 -9.30 -20.07
C SER A 193 -17.90 -9.88 -20.84
N SER A 194 -18.16 -10.95 -21.60
CA SER A 194 -17.18 -11.63 -22.46
C SER A 194 -17.38 -11.30 -23.96
N SER A 195 -18.22 -10.32 -24.25
CA SER A 195 -18.55 -9.81 -25.59
C SER A 195 -18.74 -8.30 -25.54
N SER A 196 -18.55 -7.62 -26.67
CA SER A 196 -18.70 -6.17 -26.86
C SER A 196 -20.14 -5.64 -26.72
N GLU A 197 -21.10 -6.49 -26.36
CA GLU A 197 -22.52 -6.14 -26.11
C GLU A 197 -23.02 -6.83 -24.84
N SER A 198 -23.78 -6.21 -23.92
CA SER A 198 -23.57 -4.90 -23.26
C SER A 198 -24.18 -4.90 -21.84
N LYS A 199 -23.98 -5.95 -21.04
CA LYS A 199 -24.43 -5.91 -19.61
C LYS A 199 -23.76 -4.77 -18.83
N CYS A 200 -22.55 -4.40 -19.24
CA CYS A 200 -21.82 -3.29 -18.67
C CYS A 200 -22.14 -1.97 -19.36
N ASP A 201 -22.20 -1.92 -20.69
CA ASP A 201 -22.48 -0.66 -21.41
C ASP A 201 -23.94 -0.19 -21.21
N ASP A 202 -24.89 -1.10 -20.96
CA ASP A 202 -26.25 -0.68 -20.58
C ASP A 202 -26.29 -0.03 -19.19
N LYS A 203 -25.35 -0.38 -18.31
CA LYS A 203 -25.28 0.24 -16.98
C LYS A 203 -24.69 1.64 -17.04
N THR A 204 -23.69 1.87 -17.91
CA THR A 204 -23.04 3.19 -18.05
C THR A 204 -24.02 4.26 -18.51
N LYS A 205 -25.08 3.91 -19.27
CA LYS A 205 -26.18 4.81 -19.65
C LYS A 205 -26.86 5.53 -18.48
N ASN A 206 -26.78 4.97 -17.27
CA ASN A 206 -27.39 5.55 -16.07
C ASN A 206 -26.38 6.28 -15.18
N TYR A 207 -25.12 6.38 -15.60
CA TYR A 207 -24.05 7.03 -14.85
C TYR A 207 -23.71 8.38 -15.45
N SER A 208 -23.00 9.21 -14.67
CA SER A 208 -22.62 10.57 -15.06
C SER A 208 -21.12 10.79 -14.90
N GLU A 209 -20.61 11.89 -15.44
CA GLU A 209 -19.19 12.31 -15.29
C GLU A 209 -18.19 11.23 -15.72
N GLU A 210 -18.27 10.87 -17.01
CA GLU A 210 -17.30 9.99 -17.65
C GLU A 210 -15.91 10.64 -17.69
N LEU A 211 -14.91 9.93 -17.18
CA LEU A 211 -13.51 10.36 -17.19
C LEU A 211 -12.63 9.17 -17.55
N VAL A 212 -11.92 9.26 -18.68
CA VAL A 212 -10.84 8.31 -19.00
C VAL A 212 -9.68 8.59 -18.04
N ILE A 213 -9.41 7.66 -17.13
CA ILE A 213 -8.33 7.80 -16.13
C ILE A 213 -7.05 7.09 -16.57
N TRP A 214 -7.16 6.22 -17.56
CA TRP A 214 -6.02 5.54 -18.18
C TRP A 214 -6.38 4.99 -19.55
N GLU A 215 -5.42 5.07 -20.47
CA GLU A 215 -5.50 4.49 -21.80
C GLU A 215 -4.14 3.87 -22.13
N LYS A 216 -4.15 2.76 -22.85
CA LYS A 216 -2.94 2.09 -23.30
C LYS A 216 -2.34 2.87 -24.47
N ASP A 217 -1.07 3.25 -24.35
CA ASP A 217 -0.27 3.86 -25.41
C ASP A 217 -0.14 2.98 -26.67
#